data_AF-A0A347SPN7-F1
#
_entry.id   AF-A0A347SPN7-F1
#
_cell.length_a   1.000
_cell.length_b   1.000
_cell.length_c   1.000
_cell.angle_alpha   90.00
_cell.angle_beta   90.00
_cell.angle_gamma   90.00
#
_symmetry.space_group_name_H-M   'P 1'
#
loop_
_entity.id
_entity.type
_entity.pdbx_description
1 polymer ?
#
loop_
_entity_poly.entity_id
_entity_poly.type
_entity_poly.pdbx_seq_one_letter_code
_entity_poly.pdbx_strand_id
1 'polypeptide(L)'
;MNLEHDLTTGFTLAWKEQRLIFGALKRAGVYRSNYLYEDLVQEGYLTYALTWSNSHLTGEEFNHYVFQRIVWRTLDLLRHERYRQEHSDVDELMINDEQVGEPLFWDVQVQELLPQLTAVEQQILFKHLLQEQKLSLLAINLGVTPRYLRKVRTQLRAKLRPLLGRE
;
A
#
# COMPACT_ATOMS: atom_id res chain seq x y z
N MET A 1 8.18 -24.68 -20.44
CA MET A 1 6.79 -25.04 -20.09
C MET A 1 6.08 -23.69 -19.91
N ASN A 2 5.12 -23.34 -20.76
CA ASN A 2 4.39 -22.07 -20.57
C ASN A 2 3.51 -22.25 -19.34
N LEU A 3 3.71 -21.40 -18.33
CA LEU A 3 2.89 -21.39 -17.14
C LEU A 3 1.63 -20.59 -17.47
N GLU A 4 0.47 -21.13 -17.12
CA GLU A 4 -0.79 -20.43 -17.29
C GLU A 4 -0.91 -19.32 -16.24
N HIS A 5 -1.44 -18.17 -16.66
CA HIS A 5 -1.71 -17.03 -15.77
C HIS A 5 -3.11 -17.16 -15.17
N ASP A 6 -3.29 -18.18 -14.32
CA ASP A 6 -4.52 -18.44 -13.60
C ASP A 6 -4.28 -18.51 -12.08
N LEU A 7 -5.37 -18.51 -11.30
CA LEU A 7 -5.28 -18.56 -9.84
C LEU A 7 -4.64 -19.86 -9.35
N THR A 8 -4.95 -20.99 -9.98
CA THR A 8 -4.46 -22.31 -9.58
C THR A 8 -2.94 -22.40 -9.69
N THR A 9 -2.39 -21.95 -10.83
CA THR A 9 -0.95 -21.85 -11.05
C THR A 9 -0.34 -20.83 -10.09
N GLY A 10 -0.99 -19.69 -9.89
CA GLY A 10 -0.57 -18.65 -8.94
C GLY A 10 -0.39 -19.19 -7.52
N PHE A 11 -1.37 -19.94 -6.98
CA PHE A 11 -1.25 -20.57 -5.67
C PHE A 11 -0.17 -21.64 -5.62
N THR A 12 -0.05 -22.45 -6.68
CA THR A 12 0.99 -23.49 -6.76
C THR A 12 2.39 -22.87 -6.73
N LEU A 13 2.59 -21.76 -7.42
CA LEU A 13 3.84 -21.00 -7.41
C LEU A 13 4.06 -20.32 -6.06
N ALA A 14 3.04 -19.68 -5.49
CA ALA A 14 3.10 -19.09 -4.15
C ALA A 14 3.54 -20.12 -3.09
N TRP A 15 3.01 -21.35 -3.18
CA TRP A 15 3.38 -22.46 -2.30
C TRP A 15 4.83 -22.91 -2.46
N LYS A 16 5.43 -22.76 -3.64
CA LYS A 16 6.86 -23.04 -3.85
C LYS A 16 7.73 -21.87 -3.39
N GLU A 17 7.27 -20.64 -3.61
CA GLU A 17 7.99 -19.40 -3.30
C GLU A 17 7.63 -18.80 -1.93
N GLN A 18 7.36 -19.65 -0.92
CA GLN A 18 6.96 -19.19 0.42
C GLN A 18 7.98 -18.23 1.04
N ARG A 19 9.27 -18.39 0.72
CA ARG A 19 10.34 -17.52 1.21
C ARG A 19 10.16 -16.07 0.75
N LEU A 20 9.63 -15.85 -0.45
CA LEU A 20 9.33 -14.52 -0.97
C LEU A 20 8.23 -13.87 -0.13
N ILE A 21 7.14 -14.62 0.13
CA ILE A 21 6.00 -14.16 0.92
C ILE A 21 6.45 -13.82 2.35
N PHE A 22 7.13 -14.75 3.03
CA PHE A 22 7.64 -14.51 4.38
C PHE A 22 8.65 -13.35 4.42
N GLY A 23 9.48 -13.20 3.39
CA GLY A 23 10.39 -12.07 3.25
C GLY A 23 9.65 -10.73 3.13
N ALA A 24 8.56 -10.70 2.37
CA ALA A 24 7.72 -9.52 2.20
C ALA A 24 7.04 -9.13 3.52
N LEU A 25 6.44 -10.09 4.23
CA LEU A 25 5.85 -9.86 5.56
C LEU A 25 6.89 -9.35 6.55
N LYS A 26 8.08 -9.96 6.59
CA LYS A 26 9.17 -9.51 7.45
C LYS A 26 9.59 -8.08 7.12
N ARG A 27 9.63 -7.71 5.84
CA ARG A 27 9.92 -6.33 5.41
C ARG A 27 8.84 -5.34 5.83
N ALA A 28 7.58 -5.76 5.89
CA ALA A 28 6.48 -4.98 6.45
C ALA A 28 6.47 -4.94 7.99
N GLY A 29 7.47 -5.54 8.66
CA GLY A 29 7.58 -5.56 10.13
C GLY A 29 6.72 -6.63 10.80
N VAL A 30 6.24 -7.62 10.03
CA VAL A 30 5.43 -8.73 10.55
C VAL A 30 6.33 -9.92 10.89
N TYR A 31 6.34 -10.28 12.16
CA TYR A 31 7.06 -11.43 12.70
C TYR A 31 6.07 -12.43 13.31
N ARG A 32 6.51 -13.66 13.56
CA ARG A 32 5.67 -14.74 14.14
C ARG A 32 5.03 -14.41 15.48
N SER A 33 5.55 -13.43 16.21
CA SER A 33 4.97 -12.93 17.45
C SER A 33 3.76 -12.02 17.26
N ASN A 34 3.48 -11.58 16.03
CA ASN A 34 2.30 -10.79 15.72
C ASN A 34 1.06 -11.69 15.77
N TYR A 35 0.00 -11.28 16.47
CA TYR A 35 -1.23 -12.06 16.61
C TYR A 35 -1.98 -12.26 15.28
N LEU A 36 -1.77 -11.39 14.29
CA LEU A 36 -2.31 -11.52 12.92
C LEU A 36 -1.40 -12.32 11.99
N TYR A 37 -0.33 -12.95 12.49
CA TYR A 37 0.71 -13.51 11.62
C TYR A 37 0.15 -14.50 10.60
N GLU A 38 -0.64 -15.47 11.05
CA GLU A 38 -1.21 -16.50 10.17
C GLU A 38 -2.17 -15.90 9.12
N ASP A 39 -3.01 -14.94 9.53
CA ASP A 39 -3.93 -14.25 8.62
C ASP A 39 -3.18 -13.46 7.55
N LEU A 40 -2.13 -12.73 7.94
CA LEU A 40 -1.30 -11.95 7.02
C LEU A 40 -0.48 -12.86 6.09
N VAL A 41 -0.10 -14.06 6.55
CA VAL A 41 0.54 -15.07 5.69
C VAL A 41 -0.44 -15.50 4.60
N GLN A 42 -1.69 -15.81 4.96
CA GLN A 42 -2.72 -16.18 3.99
C GLN A 42 -3.03 -15.07 3.00
N GLU A 43 -3.14 -13.83 3.47
CA GLU A 43 -3.27 -12.65 2.59
C GLU A 43 -2.07 -12.50 1.64
N GLY A 44 -0.87 -12.86 2.08
CA GLY A 44 0.31 -12.92 1.24
C GLY A 44 0.18 -13.95 0.10
N TYR A 45 -0.32 -15.16 0.39
CA TYR A 45 -0.60 -16.17 -0.63
C TYR A 45 -1.68 -15.72 -1.62
N LEU A 46 -2.78 -15.16 -1.12
CA LEU A 46 -3.87 -14.62 -1.94
C LEU A 46 -3.38 -13.51 -2.87
N THR A 47 -2.62 -12.55 -2.32
CA THR A 47 -2.03 -11.44 -3.08
C THR A 47 -1.11 -11.97 -4.17
N TYR A 48 -0.29 -12.98 -3.87
CA TYR A 48 0.57 -13.61 -4.86
C TYR A 48 -0.24 -14.22 -6.00
N ALA A 49 -1.20 -15.09 -5.68
CA ALA A 49 -1.98 -15.83 -6.67
C ALA A 49 -2.80 -14.90 -7.57
N LEU A 50 -3.47 -13.89 -6.98
CA LEU A 50 -4.21 -12.87 -7.72
C LEU A 50 -3.29 -12.02 -8.60
N THR A 51 -2.09 -11.71 -8.13
CA THR A 51 -1.13 -10.93 -8.92
C THR A 51 -0.61 -11.75 -10.11
N TRP A 52 -0.41 -13.06 -9.93
CA TRP A 52 -0.04 -13.96 -11.01
C TRP A 52 -1.13 -14.07 -12.07
N SER A 53 -2.39 -14.29 -11.66
CA SER A 53 -3.52 -14.44 -12.59
C SER A 53 -3.82 -13.17 -13.40
N ASN A 54 -3.55 -12.01 -12.82
CA ASN A 54 -3.89 -10.71 -13.42
C ASN A 54 -2.70 -10.03 -14.11
N SER A 55 -1.55 -10.68 -14.21
CA SER A 55 -0.38 -10.14 -14.90
C SER A 55 0.11 -11.10 -15.99
N HIS A 56 1.00 -10.61 -16.84
CA HIS A 56 1.75 -11.43 -17.82
C HIS A 56 3.24 -11.48 -17.48
N LEU A 57 3.60 -11.02 -16.27
CA LEU A 57 4.99 -10.98 -15.81
C LEU A 57 5.43 -12.37 -15.40
N THR A 58 6.70 -12.69 -15.64
CA THR A 58 7.27 -13.98 -15.24
C THR A 58 8.66 -13.80 -14.63
N GLY A 59 9.16 -14.85 -13.97
CA GLY A 59 10.51 -14.86 -13.43
C GLY A 59 10.80 -13.73 -12.42
N GLU A 60 11.94 -13.08 -12.58
CA GLU A 60 12.43 -12.07 -11.63
C GLU A 60 11.57 -10.80 -11.61
N GLU A 61 11.04 -10.38 -12.76
CA GLU A 61 10.16 -9.20 -12.86
C GLU A 61 8.88 -9.41 -12.05
N PHE A 62 8.28 -10.59 -12.19
CA PHE A 62 7.13 -10.97 -11.37
C PHE A 62 7.48 -10.99 -9.89
N ASN A 63 8.61 -11.61 -9.52
CA ASN A 63 9.04 -11.70 -8.13
C ASN A 63 9.26 -10.33 -7.48
N HIS A 64 9.86 -9.38 -8.20
CA HIS A 64 10.03 -8.01 -7.69
C HIS A 64 8.67 -7.31 -7.50
N TYR A 65 7.80 -7.44 -8.49
CA TYR A 65 6.47 -6.82 -8.47
C TYR A 65 5.59 -7.37 -7.35
N VAL A 66 5.46 -8.70 -7.26
CA VAL A 66 4.62 -9.37 -6.27
C VAL A 66 5.15 -9.17 -4.86
N PHE A 67 6.47 -9.09 -4.68
CA PHE A 67 7.08 -8.80 -3.38
C PHE A 67 6.64 -7.42 -2.87
N GLN A 68 6.69 -6.38 -3.71
CA GLN A 68 6.22 -5.05 -3.32
C GLN A 68 4.71 -5.03 -3.05
N ARG A 69 3.91 -5.72 -3.89
CA ARG A 69 2.46 -5.84 -3.69
C ARG A 69 2.10 -6.45 -2.34
N ILE A 70 2.78 -7.53 -1.94
CA ILE A 70 2.55 -8.17 -0.64
C ILE A 70 2.96 -7.24 0.51
N VAL A 71 4.10 -6.53 0.40
CA VAL A 71 4.52 -5.55 1.42
C VAL A 71 3.46 -4.48 1.61
N TRP A 72 2.97 -3.87 0.52
CA TRP A 72 1.95 -2.83 0.59
C TRP A 72 0.62 -3.33 1.13
N ARG A 73 0.14 -4.47 0.63
CA ARG A 73 -1.09 -5.09 1.14
C ARG A 73 -1.01 -5.35 2.64
N THR A 74 0.13 -5.88 3.11
CA THR A 74 0.37 -6.13 4.53
C THR A 74 0.35 -4.83 5.34
N LEU A 75 1.01 -3.77 4.87
CA LEU A 75 1.00 -2.47 5.54
C LEU A 75 -0.42 -1.86 5.60
N ASP A 76 -1.19 -1.97 4.52
CA ASP A 76 -2.56 -1.46 4.48
C ASP A 76 -3.47 -2.18 5.49
N LEU A 77 -3.37 -3.51 5.58
CA LEU A 77 -4.10 -4.31 6.57
C LEU A 77 -3.71 -3.92 8.01
N LEU A 78 -2.42 -3.75 8.28
CA LEU A 78 -1.95 -3.30 9.60
C LEU A 78 -2.42 -1.90 9.96
N ARG A 79 -2.49 -0.97 8.98
CA ARG A 79 -3.03 0.38 9.20
C ARG A 79 -4.52 0.32 9.51
N HIS A 80 -5.27 -0.49 8.77
CA HIS A 80 -6.70 -0.67 8.99
C HIS A 80 -6.99 -1.25 10.37
N GLU A 81 -6.24 -2.28 10.78
CA GLU A 81 -6.41 -2.89 12.09
C GLU A 81 -6.03 -1.94 13.23
N ARG A 82 -4.96 -1.15 13.10
CA ARG A 82 -4.65 -0.10 14.08
C ARG A 82 -5.76 0.93 14.20
N TYR A 83 -6.32 1.36 13.07
CA TYR A 83 -7.44 2.30 13.08
C TYR A 83 -8.66 1.71 13.82
N ARG A 84 -9.01 0.44 13.54
CA ARG A 84 -10.08 -0.27 14.24
C ARG A 84 -9.82 -0.34 15.75
N GLN A 85 -8.60 -0.66 16.17
CA GLN A 85 -8.25 -0.73 17.59
C GLN A 85 -8.30 0.64 18.29
N GLU A 86 -7.81 1.69 17.64
CA GLU A 86 -7.81 3.05 18.18
C GLU A 86 -9.22 3.66 18.26
N HIS A 87 -10.16 3.20 17.43
CA HIS A 87 -11.54 3.71 17.35
C HIS A 87 -12.59 2.70 17.88
N SER A 88 -12.13 1.60 18.48
CA SER A 88 -12.97 0.54 19.04
C SER A 88 -13.78 0.98 20.27
N ASP A 89 -13.47 2.13 20.88
CA ASP A 89 -14.18 2.65 22.04
C ASP A 89 -15.38 3.57 21.68
N VAL A 90 -15.68 3.81 20.38
CA VAL A 90 -16.69 4.82 20.01
C VAL A 90 -17.78 4.39 19.02
N ASP A 91 -17.62 3.38 18.17
CA ASP A 91 -18.71 3.02 17.24
C ASP A 91 -18.73 1.53 16.89
N GLU A 92 -19.55 0.77 17.61
CA GLU A 92 -20.03 -0.56 17.23
C GLU A 92 -21.13 -0.47 16.15
N LEU A 93 -21.10 0.54 15.27
CA LEU A 93 -22.12 0.78 14.27
C LEU A 93 -21.51 1.11 12.91
N MET A 94 -21.96 0.37 11.90
CA MET A 94 -21.68 0.50 10.47
C MET A 94 -20.52 -0.37 9.93
N ILE A 95 -20.70 -1.69 10.03
CA ILE A 95 -20.20 -2.58 8.97
C ILE A 95 -21.03 -2.26 7.71
N ASN A 96 -20.52 -1.36 6.87
CA ASN A 96 -20.91 -1.32 5.47
C ASN A 96 -19.84 -2.07 4.69
N ASP A 97 -20.19 -3.29 4.33
CA ASP A 97 -19.53 -4.13 3.35
C ASP A 97 -19.71 -3.49 1.96
N GLU A 98 -19.00 -2.38 1.72
CA GLU A 98 -18.90 -1.79 0.39
C GLU A 98 -17.61 -2.28 -0.25
N GLN A 99 -17.81 -3.14 -1.25
CA GLN A 99 -16.80 -3.70 -2.13
C GLN A 99 -15.77 -2.65 -2.53
N VAL A 100 -14.53 -2.77 -2.06
CA VAL A 100 -13.40 -2.00 -2.57
C VAL A 100 -13.00 -2.61 -3.92
N GLY A 101 -13.77 -2.25 -4.94
CA GLY A 101 -13.41 -2.43 -6.34
C GLY A 101 -12.19 -1.57 -6.69
N GLU A 102 -11.28 -2.21 -7.43
CA GLU A 102 -10.50 -1.64 -8.54
C GLU A 102 -9.33 -0.68 -8.22
N PRO A 103 -8.07 -1.17 -8.31
CA PRO A 103 -6.86 -0.35 -8.37
C PRO A 103 -6.72 0.48 -9.67
N LEU A 104 -7.58 0.31 -10.67
CA LEU A 104 -7.41 0.89 -12.01
C LEU A 104 -7.76 2.39 -12.08
N PHE A 105 -8.61 2.90 -11.18
CA PHE A 105 -9.10 4.28 -11.22
C PHE A 105 -8.06 5.31 -10.73
N TRP A 106 -7.15 4.89 -9.83
CA TRP A 106 -6.15 5.77 -9.23
C TRP A 106 -5.05 6.22 -10.18
N ASP A 107 -4.73 5.41 -11.20
CA ASP A 107 -3.59 5.68 -12.08
C ASP A 107 -3.82 6.88 -13.01
N VAL A 108 -5.04 7.11 -13.50
CA VAL A 108 -5.30 8.19 -14.49
C VAL A 108 -5.37 9.56 -13.82
N GLN A 109 -6.14 9.69 -12.73
CA GLN A 109 -6.37 10.99 -12.08
C GLN A 109 -5.16 11.51 -11.31
N VAL A 110 -4.35 10.61 -10.72
CA VAL A 110 -3.12 11.01 -10.03
C VAL A 110 -2.06 11.45 -11.04
N GLN A 111 -1.96 10.79 -12.21
CA GLN A 111 -1.04 11.18 -13.28
C GLN A 111 -1.35 12.58 -13.85
N GLU A 112 -2.62 12.96 -13.95
CA GLU A 112 -3.03 14.31 -14.37
C GLU A 112 -2.75 15.39 -13.30
N LEU A 113 -2.77 15.04 -12.01
CA LEU A 113 -2.51 15.97 -10.92
C LEU A 113 -1.01 16.22 -10.69
N LEU A 114 -0.15 15.21 -10.91
CA LEU A 114 1.29 15.31 -10.70
C LEU A 114 1.95 16.57 -11.33
N PRO A 115 1.69 16.94 -12.59
CA PRO A 115 2.28 18.15 -13.18
C PRO A 115 1.77 19.46 -12.57
N GLN A 116 0.64 19.43 -11.85
CA GLN A 116 0.04 20.60 -11.19
C GLN A 116 0.56 20.81 -9.76
N LEU A 117 1.29 19.83 -9.23
CA LEU A 117 1.93 19.91 -7.91
C LEU A 117 3.29 20.58 -8.03
N THR A 118 3.58 21.48 -7.08
CA THR A 118 4.92 22.05 -6.91
C THR A 118 5.92 20.97 -6.53
N ALA A 119 7.21 21.21 -6.79
CA ALA A 119 8.27 20.26 -6.43
C ALA A 119 8.21 19.85 -4.94
N VAL A 120 7.90 20.78 -4.03
CA VAL A 120 7.76 20.48 -2.60
C VAL A 120 6.52 19.61 -2.31
N GLU A 121 5.40 19.87 -2.98
CA GLU A 121 4.19 19.05 -2.84
C GLU A 121 4.41 17.63 -3.37
N GLN A 122 5.10 17.47 -4.49
CA GLN A 122 5.49 16.14 -5.01
C GLN A 122 6.41 15.42 -4.02
N GLN A 123 7.39 16.11 -3.44
CA GLN A 123 8.26 15.51 -2.42
C GLN A 123 7.46 15.08 -1.17
N ILE A 124 6.47 15.88 -0.75
CA ILE A 124 5.57 15.47 0.34
C ILE A 124 4.74 14.25 -0.06
N LEU A 125 4.18 14.21 -1.28
CA LEU A 125 3.42 13.08 -1.78
C LEU A 125 4.26 11.79 -1.78
N PHE A 126 5.40 11.81 -2.48
CA PHE A 126 6.24 10.62 -2.63
C PHE A 126 6.97 10.22 -1.35
N LYS A 127 7.61 11.16 -0.67
CA LYS A 127 8.48 10.81 0.46
C LYS A 127 7.75 10.76 1.79
N HIS A 128 6.79 11.66 2.04
CA HIS A 128 6.05 11.66 3.30
C HIS A 128 4.80 10.78 3.26
N LEU A 129 3.95 10.91 2.23
CA LEU A 129 2.71 10.13 2.16
C LEU A 129 2.92 8.70 1.66
N LEU A 130 3.75 8.48 0.63
CA LEU A 130 3.97 7.14 0.05
C LEU A 130 5.12 6.36 0.71
N GLN A 131 6.19 7.03 1.14
CA GLN A 131 7.37 6.40 1.77
C GLN A 131 7.46 6.61 3.29
N GLU A 132 6.42 7.17 3.92
CA GLU A 132 6.29 7.37 5.37
C GLU A 132 7.47 8.09 6.06
N GLN A 133 8.24 8.91 5.32
CA GLN A 133 9.31 9.69 5.93
C GLN A 133 8.73 10.72 6.90
N LYS A 134 9.39 10.90 8.06
CA LYS A 134 8.97 11.93 9.03
C LYS A 134 9.03 13.31 8.38
N LEU A 135 7.93 14.07 8.50
CA LEU A 135 7.82 15.42 7.95
C LEU A 135 8.93 16.36 8.45
N SER A 136 9.41 16.14 9.67
CA SER A 136 10.55 16.87 10.27
C SER A 136 11.87 16.58 9.57
N LEU A 137 12.14 15.32 9.22
CA LEU A 137 13.34 14.94 8.46
C LEU A 137 13.29 15.49 7.04
N LEU A 138 12.10 15.45 6.41
CA LEU A 138 11.90 16.00 5.08
C LEU A 138 12.10 17.53 5.05
N ALA A 139 11.76 18.22 6.13
CA ALA A 139 12.00 19.66 6.28
C ALA A 139 13.48 20.00 6.34
N ILE A 140 14.26 19.22 7.09
CA ILE A 140 15.71 19.35 7.17
C ILE A 140 16.33 19.11 5.78
N ASN A 141 15.93 18.02 5.11
CA ASN A 141 16.48 17.63 3.81
C ASN A 141 16.19 18.63 2.69
N LEU A 142 15.05 19.33 2.75
CA LEU A 142 14.68 20.35 1.77
C LEU A 142 15.16 21.76 2.15
N GLY A 143 15.81 21.93 3.32
CA GLY A 143 16.26 23.24 3.80
C GLY A 143 15.13 24.22 4.10
N VAL A 144 13.93 23.72 4.42
CA VAL A 144 12.74 24.55 4.69
C VAL A 144 12.26 24.40 6.12
N THR A 145 11.51 25.38 6.62
CA THR A 145 11.00 25.31 7.99
C THR A 145 9.91 24.23 8.14
N PRO A 146 9.84 23.49 9.26
CA PRO A 146 8.77 22.53 9.52
C PRO A 146 7.37 23.14 9.47
N ARG A 147 7.24 24.44 9.81
CA ARG A 147 5.99 25.20 9.74
C ARG A 147 5.52 25.35 8.29
N TYR A 148 6.42 25.71 7.37
CA TYR A 148 6.13 25.78 5.95
C TYR A 148 5.69 24.41 5.41
N LEU A 149 6.39 23.35 5.78
CA LEU A 149 6.08 21.99 5.30
C LEU A 149 4.72 21.47 5.80
N ARG A 150 4.35 21.78 7.05
CA ARG A 150 3.00 21.47 7.56
C ARG A 150 1.92 22.22 6.78
N LYS A 151 2.15 23.50 6.46
CA LYS A 151 1.22 24.31 5.66
C LYS A 151 1.05 23.71 4.26
N VAL A 152 2.14 23.39 3.57
CA VAL A 152 2.11 22.78 2.24
C VAL A 152 1.44 21.41 2.26
N ARG A 153 1.69 20.58 3.29
CA ARG A 153 0.97 19.30 3.47
C ARG A 153 -0.54 19.49 3.58
N THR A 154 -1.00 20.49 4.32
CA THR A 154 -2.43 20.79 4.44
C THR A 154 -3.02 21.22 3.11
N GLN A 155 -2.30 22.04 2.34
CA GLN A 155 -2.71 22.47 0.99
C GLN A 155 -2.75 21.30 0.01
N LEU A 156 -1.74 20.43 0.03
CA LEU A 156 -1.71 19.20 -0.77
C LEU A 156 -2.90 18.30 -0.44
N ARG A 157 -3.23 18.12 0.84
CA ARG A 157 -4.42 17.34 1.23
C ARG A 157 -5.72 17.95 0.72
N ALA A 158 -5.84 19.28 0.72
CA ALA A 158 -7.01 19.96 0.15
C ALA A 158 -7.12 19.73 -1.36
N LYS A 159 -5.99 19.71 -2.08
CA LYS A 159 -5.94 19.40 -3.53
C LYS A 159 -6.27 17.93 -3.83
N LEU A 160 -5.87 17.01 -2.95
CA LEU A 160 -6.12 15.57 -3.10
C LEU A 160 -7.53 15.17 -2.65
N ARG A 161 -8.16 15.93 -1.75
CA ARG A 161 -9.50 15.65 -1.21
C ARG A 161 -10.57 15.40 -2.30
N PRO A 162 -10.71 16.23 -3.35
CA PRO A 162 -11.70 15.97 -4.42
C PRO A 162 -11.43 14.68 -5.21
N LEU A 163 -10.18 14.23 -5.27
CA LEU A 163 -9.80 12.96 -5.93
C LEU A 163 -10.05 11.75 -5.03
N LEU A 164 -10.13 11.95 -3.70
CA LEU A 164 -10.24 10.89 -2.70
C LEU A 164 -11.69 10.59 -2.28
N GLY A 165 -12.69 11.23 -2.91
CA GLY A 165 -14.10 10.85 -2.80
C GLY A 165 -14.71 10.90 -1.39
N ARG A 166 -14.17 11.71 -0.47
CA ARG A 166 -14.77 11.91 0.87
C ARG A 166 -15.32 13.34 0.97
N GLU A 167 -16.63 13.47 0.73
CA GLU A 167 -17.42 14.63 1.16
C GLU A 167 -17.37 14.76 2.69
#